data_AF-A0A2V3I025-F1
#
_entry.id   AF-A0A2V3I025-F1
#
_cell.length_a   1.000
_cell.length_b   1.000
_cell.length_c   1.000
_cell.angle_alpha   90.00
_cell.angle_beta   90.00
_cell.angle_gamma   90.00
#
_symmetry.space_group_name_H-M   'P 1'
#
loop_
_entity.id
_entity.type
_entity.pdbx_description
1 polymer ?
#
loop_
_entity_poly.entity_id
_entity_poly.type
_entity_poly.pdbx_seq_one_letter_code
_entity_poly.pdbx_strand_id
1 'polypeptide(L)'
;MMGDIPEAPGLSDLDELYPEAEESEMPLLPPMPPMMAPVPEAVEMPSGEPLESEPEEPPKKKRKWLRRIVLLAVISGGAATGAHYAGLVDLSEYFAALEPYFP
;
A
#
# COMPACT_ATOMS: atom_id res chain seq x y z
N MET A 1 -31.99 4.69 40.32
CA MET A 1 -32.24 5.68 39.26
C MET A 1 -31.22 6.77 39.44
N MET A 2 -30.29 6.93 38.50
CA MET A 2 -29.32 8.03 38.55
C MET A 2 -30.09 9.32 38.30
N GLY A 3 -29.96 10.31 39.19
CA GLY A 3 -30.72 11.56 39.14
C GLY A 3 -30.39 12.40 37.92
N ASP A 4 -31.27 13.37 37.63
CA ASP A 4 -31.17 14.25 36.46
C ASP A 4 -29.88 15.08 36.50
N ILE A 5 -29.24 15.23 35.33
CA ILE A 5 -28.00 15.98 35.16
C ILE A 5 -28.35 17.48 35.26
N PRO A 6 -27.71 18.25 36.17
CA PRO A 6 -27.93 19.69 36.23
C PRO A 6 -27.40 20.37 34.97
N GLU A 7 -28.07 21.45 34.55
CA GLU A 7 -27.63 22.25 33.42
C GLU A 7 -26.22 22.83 33.69
N ALA A 8 -25.33 22.70 32.71
CA ALA A 8 -23.96 23.15 32.85
C ALA A 8 -23.91 24.68 32.90
N PRO A 9 -23.22 25.28 33.91
CA PRO A 9 -23.06 26.72 33.98
C PRO A 9 -22.34 27.24 32.73
N GLY A 10 -22.91 28.25 32.05
CA GLY A 10 -22.37 28.87 30.85
C GLY A 10 -22.79 28.25 29.50
N LEU A 11 -23.66 27.22 29.50
CA LEU A 11 -24.22 26.66 28.25
C LEU A 11 -25.19 27.63 27.58
N SER A 12 -25.95 28.39 28.37
CA SER A 12 -26.89 29.43 27.88
C SER A 12 -26.21 30.53 27.07
N ASP A 13 -24.94 30.80 27.34
CA ASP A 13 -24.24 31.96 26.79
C ASP A 13 -23.75 31.67 25.36
N LEU A 14 -23.68 30.40 24.95
CA LEU A 14 -23.24 30.01 23.60
C LEU A 14 -24.27 30.42 22.53
N ASP A 15 -25.55 30.26 22.83
CA ASP A 15 -26.65 30.62 21.93
C ASP A 15 -26.79 32.16 21.83
N GLU A 16 -26.36 32.90 22.86
CA GLU A 16 -26.36 34.38 22.86
C GLU A 16 -25.16 34.96 22.08
N LEU A 17 -23.98 34.30 22.16
CA LEU A 17 -22.78 34.76 21.46
C LEU A 17 -22.77 34.45 19.96
N TYR A 18 -23.50 33.41 19.55
CA TYR A 18 -23.69 33.07 18.14
C TYR A 18 -25.19 32.88 17.89
N PRO A 19 -25.93 33.99 17.65
CA PRO A 19 -27.30 33.85 17.17
C PRO A 19 -27.28 32.92 15.97
N GLU A 20 -28.20 31.96 15.91
CA GLU A 20 -28.37 31.10 14.74
C GLU A 20 -28.53 32.01 13.52
N ALA A 21 -27.44 32.18 12.78
CA ALA A 21 -27.46 32.95 11.55
C ALA A 21 -28.40 32.18 10.61
N GLU A 22 -29.49 32.81 10.18
CA GLU A 22 -30.29 32.24 9.09
C GLU A 22 -29.33 31.89 7.95
N GLU A 23 -29.29 30.62 7.53
CA GLU A 23 -28.38 30.10 6.50
C GLU A 23 -28.56 30.77 5.11
N SER A 24 -29.36 31.84 5.04
CA SER A 24 -29.88 32.46 3.82
C SER A 24 -28.94 33.48 3.17
N GLU A 25 -27.83 33.90 3.78
CA GLU A 25 -26.88 34.82 3.11
C GLU A 25 -25.42 34.48 3.42
N MET A 26 -24.90 33.38 2.85
CA MET A 26 -23.46 33.22 2.72
C MET A 26 -22.94 34.17 1.62
N PRO A 27 -22.16 35.22 1.94
CA PRO A 27 -21.58 36.09 0.93
C PRO A 27 -20.60 35.27 0.07
N LEU A 28 -20.70 35.41 -1.25
CA LEU A 28 -19.77 34.79 -2.19
C LEU A 28 -18.33 35.23 -1.86
N LEU A 29 -17.53 34.30 -1.36
CA LEU A 29 -16.13 34.55 -1.03
C LEU A 29 -15.34 34.96 -2.29
N PRO A 30 -14.41 35.93 -2.19
CA PRO A 30 -13.56 36.31 -3.31
C PRO A 30 -12.67 35.14 -3.74
N PRO A 31 -12.25 35.10 -5.03
CA PRO A 31 -11.39 34.04 -5.53
C PRO A 31 -10.05 34.01 -4.78
N MET A 32 -9.67 32.81 -4.32
CA MET A 32 -8.42 32.57 -3.59
C MET A 32 -7.21 32.91 -4.47
N PRO A 33 -6.19 33.61 -3.93
CA PRO A 33 -4.95 33.86 -4.66
C PRO A 33 -4.18 32.56 -4.93
N PRO A 34 -3.36 32.48 -6.00
CA PRO A 34 -2.59 31.28 -6.31
C PRO A 34 -1.62 30.97 -5.16
N MET A 35 -1.78 29.79 -4.56
CA MET A 35 -0.84 29.25 -3.59
C MET A 35 0.41 28.76 -4.34
N MET A 36 1.52 29.49 -4.19
CA MET A 36 2.88 28.95 -3.95
C MET A 36 3.92 30.04 -4.27
N ALA A 37 4.51 30.59 -3.21
CA ALA A 37 5.88 31.08 -3.29
C ALA A 37 6.81 29.86 -3.10
N PRO A 38 7.94 29.75 -3.83
CA PRO A 38 8.87 28.63 -3.65
C PRO A 38 9.49 28.71 -2.25
N VAL A 39 9.24 27.67 -1.45
CA VAL A 39 9.89 27.48 -0.14
C VAL A 39 11.35 27.08 -0.36
N PRO A 40 12.34 27.71 0.32
CA PRO A 40 13.73 27.29 0.22
C PRO A 40 13.93 25.90 0.85
N GLU A 41 14.57 25.01 0.08
CA GLU A 41 14.81 23.59 0.36
C GLU A 41 15.97 23.36 1.36
N ALA A 42 15.90 23.93 2.56
CA ALA A 42 16.78 23.53 3.65
C ALA A 42 16.27 24.06 4.99
N VAL A 43 15.38 23.30 5.63
CA VAL A 43 15.14 23.41 7.06
C VAL A 43 15.69 22.12 7.68
N GLU A 44 16.85 22.21 8.34
CA GLU A 44 17.39 21.10 9.12
C GLU A 44 16.49 20.84 10.33
N MET A 45 15.87 19.66 10.38
CA MET A 45 15.02 19.21 11.48
C MET A 45 15.89 18.70 12.64
N PRO A 46 15.50 18.94 13.91
CA PRO A 46 16.24 18.45 15.06
C PRO A 46 16.18 16.92 15.10
N SER A 47 17.34 16.30 15.36
CA SER A 47 17.53 14.84 15.35
C SER A 47 16.65 14.17 16.40
N GLY A 48 15.61 13.48 15.93
CA GLY A 48 14.73 12.65 16.77
C GLY A 48 15.39 11.32 17.15
N GLU A 49 15.06 10.83 18.34
CA GLU A 49 15.49 9.57 18.96
C GLU A 49 15.38 8.33 18.04
N PRO A 50 16.13 7.25 18.34
CA PRO A 50 16.12 6.06 17.51
C PRO A 50 14.77 5.37 17.63
N LEU A 51 14.03 5.32 16.52
CA LEU A 51 12.82 4.51 16.38
C LEU A 51 13.19 3.04 16.60
N GLU A 52 12.65 2.43 17.66
CA GLU A 52 12.68 0.98 17.83
C GLU A 52 12.05 0.33 16.59
N SER A 53 12.84 -0.49 15.90
CA SER A 53 12.42 -1.19 14.69
C SER A 53 11.37 -2.25 15.03
N GLU A 54 10.15 -2.05 14.55
CA GLU A 54 9.07 -3.05 14.59
C GLU A 54 9.49 -4.34 13.85
N PRO A 55 9.08 -5.55 14.31
CA PRO A 55 9.46 -6.78 13.64
C PRO A 55 8.70 -6.93 12.31
N GLU A 56 9.45 -6.98 11.20
CA GLU A 56 8.87 -7.24 9.87
C GLU A 56 8.11 -8.58 9.86
N GLU A 57 6.78 -8.53 9.69
CA GLU A 57 6.02 -9.75 9.43
C GLU A 57 6.48 -10.41 8.11
N PRO A 58 6.69 -11.75 8.09
CA PRO A 58 7.11 -12.42 6.87
C PRO A 58 6.03 -12.30 5.79
N PRO A 59 6.36 -12.04 4.51
CA PRO A 59 5.38 -11.78 3.47
C PRO A 59 4.56 -13.04 3.14
N LYS A 60 3.39 -13.18 3.75
CA LYS A 60 2.51 -14.37 3.68
C LYS A 60 1.90 -14.63 2.27
N LYS A 61 2.12 -13.75 1.27
CA LYS A 61 1.38 -13.77 -0.01
C LYS A 61 2.03 -14.55 -1.16
N LYS A 62 3.33 -14.86 -1.13
CA LYS A 62 4.06 -15.43 -2.30
C LYS A 62 3.89 -16.95 -2.50
N ARG A 63 3.49 -17.70 -1.46
CA ARG A 63 3.41 -19.18 -1.50
C ARG A 63 2.41 -19.72 -2.54
N LYS A 64 1.27 -19.06 -2.73
CA LYS A 64 0.23 -19.51 -3.69
C LYS A 64 0.69 -19.34 -5.14
N TRP A 65 1.43 -18.27 -5.45
CA TRP A 65 1.93 -18.01 -6.79
C TRP A 65 3.12 -18.91 -7.13
N LEU A 66 4.04 -19.12 -6.18
CA LEU A 66 5.13 -20.08 -6.34
C LEU A 66 4.60 -21.48 -6.66
N ARG A 67 3.56 -21.94 -5.96
CA ARG A 67 2.92 -23.24 -6.23
C ARG A 67 2.38 -23.34 -7.66
N ARG A 68 1.81 -22.26 -8.21
CA ARG A 68 1.35 -22.21 -9.60
C ARG A 68 2.52 -22.31 -10.58
N ILE A 69 3.60 -21.58 -10.34
CA ILE A 69 4.81 -21.65 -11.18
C ILE A 69 5.40 -23.05 -11.17
N VAL A 70 5.55 -23.65 -9.99
CA VAL A 70 6.09 -25.02 -9.86
C VAL A 70 5.20 -26.01 -10.62
N LEU A 71 3.89 -25.89 -10.50
CA LEU A 71 2.96 -26.78 -11.21
C LEU A 71 3.06 -26.61 -12.73
N LEU A 72 3.20 -25.38 -13.23
CA LEU A 72 3.43 -25.11 -14.65
C LEU A 72 4.77 -25.68 -15.11
N ALA A 73 5.84 -25.52 -14.33
CA ALA A 73 7.16 -26.05 -14.65
C ALA A 73 7.18 -27.59 -14.74
N VAL A 74 6.44 -28.27 -13.85
CA VAL A 74 6.30 -29.74 -13.88
C VAL A 74 5.54 -30.17 -15.13
N ILE A 75 4.46 -29.48 -15.49
CA ILE A 75 3.69 -29.80 -16.71
C ILE A 75 4.53 -29.55 -17.95
N SER A 76 5.21 -28.40 -18.05
CA SER A 76 6.04 -28.06 -19.21
C SER A 76 7.24 -29.00 -19.33
N GLY A 77 7.90 -29.32 -18.23
CA GLY A 77 9.01 -30.27 -18.19
C GLY A 77 8.54 -31.67 -18.59
N GLY A 78 7.44 -32.16 -18.00
CA GLY A 78 6.86 -33.46 -18.35
C GLY A 78 6.42 -33.55 -19.81
N ALA A 79 5.83 -32.48 -20.36
CA ALA A 79 5.45 -32.41 -21.77
C ALA A 79 6.68 -32.42 -22.69
N ALA A 80 7.73 -31.66 -22.36
CA ALA A 80 8.97 -31.63 -23.13
C ALA A 80 9.66 -33.00 -23.14
N THR A 81 9.82 -33.63 -21.97
CA THR A 81 10.39 -34.98 -21.87
C THR A 81 9.53 -36.02 -22.58
N GLY A 82 8.20 -35.94 -22.48
CA GLY A 82 7.28 -36.84 -23.17
C GLY A 82 7.33 -36.69 -24.68
N ALA A 83 7.39 -35.45 -25.19
CA ALA A 83 7.53 -35.18 -26.62
C ALA A 83 8.88 -35.67 -27.16
N HIS A 84 9.95 -35.55 -26.38
CA HIS A 84 11.27 -36.10 -26.71
C HIS A 84 11.25 -37.62 -26.79
N TYR A 85 10.67 -38.28 -25.79
CA TYR A 85 10.54 -39.74 -25.78
C TYR A 85 9.69 -40.27 -26.94
N ALA A 86 8.62 -39.55 -27.30
CA ALA A 86 7.76 -39.89 -28.42
C ALA A 86 8.38 -39.53 -29.80
N GLY A 87 9.54 -38.87 -29.83
CA GLY A 87 10.24 -38.49 -31.05
C GLY A 87 9.63 -37.30 -31.79
N LEU A 88 8.76 -36.51 -31.16
CA LEU A 88 8.18 -35.31 -31.77
C LEU A 88 9.12 -34.12 -31.75
N VAL A 89 10.04 -34.06 -30.77
CA VAL A 89 11.02 -32.99 -30.60
C VAL A 89 12.33 -33.63 -30.20
N ASP A 90 13.46 -33.24 -30.79
CA ASP A 90 14.78 -33.70 -30.34
C ASP A 90 15.41 -32.67 -29.38
N LEU A 91 15.62 -33.08 -28.12
CA LEU A 91 16.23 -32.28 -27.07
C LEU A 91 17.71 -32.66 -26.87
N SER A 92 18.19 -33.72 -27.52
CA SER A 92 19.54 -34.27 -27.34
C SER A 92 20.61 -33.25 -27.70
N GLU A 93 20.37 -32.44 -28.74
CA GLU A 93 21.24 -31.37 -29.18
C GLU A 93 21.43 -30.29 -28.11
N TYR A 94 20.35 -29.93 -27.40
CA TYR A 94 20.40 -28.97 -26.31
C TYR A 94 21.13 -29.54 -25.08
N PHE A 95 20.92 -30.83 -24.77
CA PHE A 95 21.67 -31.48 -23.70
C PHE A 95 23.17 -31.54 -24.01
N ALA A 96 23.55 -31.85 -25.24
CA ALA A 96 24.95 -31.85 -25.68
C ALA A 96 25.58 -30.44 -25.59
N ALA A 97 24.82 -29.40 -25.95
CA ALA A 97 25.28 -28.01 -25.81
C ALA A 97 25.48 -27.60 -24.34
N LEU A 98 24.76 -28.23 -23.41
CA LEU A 98 24.82 -27.93 -21.97
C LEU A 98 25.84 -28.78 -21.21
N GLU A 99 26.26 -29.92 -21.77
CA GLU A 99 27.28 -30.83 -21.22
C GLU A 99 28.53 -30.12 -20.65
N PRO A 100 29.16 -29.14 -21.33
CA PRO A 100 30.37 -28.48 -20.82
C PRO A 100 30.13 -27.56 -19.61
N TYR A 101 28.89 -27.28 -19.24
CA TYR A 101 28.54 -26.40 -18.12
C TYR A 101 28.18 -27.15 -16.83
N PHE A 102 28.11 -28.48 -16.87
CA PHE A 102 27.90 -29.28 -15.67
C PHE A 102 29.23 -29.50 -14.93
N PRO A 103 29.27 -29.31 -13.60
CA PRO A 103 30.46 -29.51 -12.78
C PRO A 103 30.86 -30.98 -12.64
#